data_AF-A0A7W1DRK2-F1
#
_entry.id   AF-A0A7W1DRK2-F1
#
_cell.length_a   1.000
_cell.length_b   1.000
_cell.length_c   1.000
_cell.angle_alpha   90.00
_cell.angle_beta   90.00
_cell.angle_gamma   90.00
#
_symmetry.space_group_name_H-M   'P 1'
#
loop_
_entity.id
_entity.type
_entity.pdbx_description
1 polymer ?
#
loop_
_entity_poly.entity_id
_entity_poly.type
_entity_poly.pdbx_seq_one_letter_code
_entity_poly.pdbx_strand_id
1 'polypeptide(L)'
;MPRIAVVTSSPPMVEGGHMVIARSLVDALREAGHQADIIVTPQNRFGRQASAYLATWLTDVTMADGQPIDQVISLRFPSYAVRHPKHVCWLNHTMREYYDLWDSFRATLSPRGLMKEHVRRRGMHVADRYLLGRNVSKLF
;
A
#
# COMPACT_ATOMS: atom_id res chain seq x y z
N MET A 1 -18.55 18.20 3.49
CA MET A 1 -18.06 16.93 4.05
C MET A 1 -16.88 16.50 3.20
N PRO A 2 -15.69 16.21 3.79
CA PRO A 2 -14.53 15.76 3.03
C PRO A 2 -14.79 14.45 2.28
N ARG A 3 -14.22 14.33 1.08
CA ARG A 3 -14.16 13.10 0.30
C ARG A 3 -12.84 12.39 0.53
N ILE A 4 -12.89 11.17 1.07
CA ILE A 4 -11.73 10.42 1.56
C ILE A 4 -11.59 9.13 0.77
N ALA A 5 -10.45 8.92 0.13
CA ALA A 5 -10.12 7.65 -0.50
C ALA A 5 -9.32 6.77 0.47
N VAL A 6 -9.85 5.58 0.79
CA VAL A 6 -9.12 4.54 1.51
C VAL A 6 -8.44 3.65 0.48
N VAL A 7 -7.11 3.71 0.43
CA VAL A 7 -6.31 2.96 -0.55
C VAL A 7 -5.73 1.73 0.10
N THR A 8 -6.10 0.56 -0.42
CA THR A 8 -5.53 -0.73 -0.02
C THR A 8 -4.98 -1.44 -1.24
N SER A 9 -4.32 -2.57 -1.03
CA SER A 9 -3.87 -3.42 -2.12
C SER A 9 -4.35 -4.84 -1.96
N SER A 10 -4.74 -5.46 -3.08
CA SER A 10 -5.17 -6.85 -3.13
C SER A 10 -4.64 -7.53 -4.39
N PRO A 11 -4.36 -8.85 -4.36
CA PRO A 11 -4.34 -9.64 -5.58
C PRO A 11 -5.74 -9.63 -6.24
N PRO A 12 -5.83 -9.76 -7.57
CA PRO A 12 -7.12 -9.86 -8.25
C PRO A 12 -7.96 -11.01 -7.70
N MET A 13 -9.26 -10.77 -7.52
CA MET A 13 -10.25 -11.77 -7.07
C MET A 13 -9.98 -12.38 -5.68
N VAL A 14 -9.19 -11.71 -4.84
CA VAL A 14 -8.94 -12.15 -3.46
C VAL A 14 -9.69 -11.29 -2.47
N GLU A 15 -10.52 -11.93 -1.67
CA GLU A 15 -11.13 -11.37 -0.46
C GLU A 15 -10.39 -11.89 0.77
N GLY A 16 -10.14 -11.02 1.76
CA GLY A 16 -9.38 -11.38 2.95
C GLY A 16 -9.37 -10.28 3.99
N GLY A 17 -8.65 -10.50 5.09
CA GLY A 17 -8.63 -9.57 6.23
C GLY A 17 -8.23 -8.14 5.87
N HIS A 18 -7.42 -7.94 4.83
CA HIS A 18 -7.05 -6.60 4.35
C HIS A 18 -8.22 -5.83 3.73
N MET A 19 -9.17 -6.53 3.10
CA MET A 19 -10.39 -5.90 2.60
C MET A 19 -11.38 -5.63 3.74
N VAL A 20 -11.45 -6.52 4.74
CA VAL A 20 -12.27 -6.30 5.94
C VAL A 20 -11.84 -5.01 6.64
N ILE A 21 -10.54 -4.84 6.91
CA ILE A 21 -10.02 -3.61 7.56
C ILE A 21 -10.33 -2.37 6.71
N ALA A 22 -10.17 -2.44 5.38
CA ALA A 22 -10.46 -1.31 4.50
C ALA A 22 -11.95 -0.94 4.51
N ARG A 23 -12.85 -1.92 4.49
CA ARG A 23 -14.31 -1.71 4.58
C ARG A 23 -14.71 -1.12 5.92
N SER A 24 -14.23 -1.71 7.02
CA SER A 24 -14.51 -1.19 8.37
C SER A 24 -14.03 0.24 8.57
N LEU A 25 -12.88 0.62 7.98
CA LEU A 25 -12.42 2.00 8.00
C LEU A 25 -13.35 2.92 7.20
N VAL A 26 -13.78 2.50 6.00
CA VAL A 26 -14.74 3.28 5.20
C VAL A 26 -16.06 3.46 5.94
N ASP A 27 -16.57 2.41 6.59
CA ASP A 27 -17.81 2.48 7.36
C ASP A 27 -17.67 3.47 8.53
N ALA A 28 -16.57 3.38 9.30
CA ALA A 28 -16.29 4.33 10.38
C ALA A 28 -16.16 5.79 9.90
N LEU A 29 -15.53 6.02 8.74
CA LEU A 29 -15.43 7.36 8.14
C LEU A 29 -16.80 7.90 7.71
N ARG A 30 -17.66 7.03 7.17
CA ARG A 30 -19.03 7.40 6.77
C ARG A 30 -19.90 7.69 7.99
N GLU A 31 -19.80 6.90 9.05
CA GLU A 31 -20.47 7.14 10.34
C GLU A 31 -20.04 8.48 10.96
N ALA A 32 -18.77 8.87 10.77
CA ALA A 32 -18.26 10.19 11.16
C ALA A 32 -18.70 11.34 10.23
N GLY A 33 -19.50 11.07 9.19
CA GLY A 33 -20.05 12.08 8.28
C GLY A 33 -19.16 12.44 7.09
N HIS A 34 -18.21 11.57 6.70
CA HIS A 34 -17.41 11.75 5.49
C HIS A 34 -17.97 10.99 4.29
N GLN A 35 -17.66 11.45 3.08
CA GLN A 35 -17.81 10.62 1.89
C GLN A 35 -16.54 9.78 1.76
N ALA A 36 -16.64 8.46 1.89
CA ALA A 36 -15.46 7.60 1.83
C ALA A 36 -15.70 6.39 0.94
N ASP A 37 -14.68 6.01 0.16
CA ASP A 37 -14.70 4.86 -0.74
C ASP A 37 -13.32 4.18 -0.81
N ILE A 38 -13.33 2.89 -1.18
CA ILE A 38 -12.10 2.08 -1.29
C ILE A 38 -11.53 2.16 -2.71
N ILE A 39 -10.23 2.42 -2.80
CA ILE A 39 -9.45 2.24 -4.03
C ILE A 39 -8.51 1.05 -3.82
N VAL A 40 -8.56 0.07 -4.72
CA VAL A 40 -7.73 -1.14 -4.65
C VAL A 40 -6.61 -1.06 -5.68
N THR A 41 -5.37 -1.09 -5.20
CA THR A 41 -4.16 -1.12 -6.03
C THR A 41 -3.59 -2.54 -6.12
N PRO A 42 -2.79 -2.87 -7.15
CA PRO A 42 -2.32 -4.24 -7.33
C PRO A 42 -1.20 -4.59 -6.34
N GLN A 43 -1.30 -5.74 -5.65
CA GLN A 43 -0.21 -6.26 -4.82
C GLN A 43 0.84 -7.08 -5.62
N ASN A 44 0.46 -7.64 -6.77
CA ASN A 44 1.26 -8.52 -7.65
C ASN A 44 1.95 -9.72 -6.97
N ARG A 45 2.30 -10.73 -7.78
CA ARG A 45 3.00 -11.94 -7.30
C ARG A 45 4.43 -11.62 -6.85
N PHE A 46 4.97 -12.48 -5.97
CA PHE A 46 6.36 -12.37 -5.52
C PHE A 46 7.33 -12.28 -6.71
N GLY A 47 8.34 -11.39 -6.62
CA GLY A 47 9.24 -11.05 -7.72
C GLY A 47 8.78 -9.93 -8.68
N ARG A 48 7.52 -9.47 -8.61
CA ARG A 48 6.96 -8.37 -9.43
C ARG A 48 6.64 -7.09 -8.65
N GLN A 49 7.26 -6.90 -7.49
CA GLN A 49 6.96 -5.80 -6.58
C GLN A 49 7.23 -4.42 -7.18
N ALA A 50 8.31 -4.27 -7.97
CA ALA A 50 8.60 -3.01 -8.65
C ALA A 50 7.45 -2.60 -9.60
N SER A 51 6.84 -3.57 -10.30
CA SER A 51 5.66 -3.29 -11.12
C SER A 51 4.41 -2.97 -10.29
N ALA A 52 4.28 -3.55 -9.09
CA ALA A 52 3.21 -3.22 -8.15
C ALA A 52 3.33 -1.77 -7.65
N TYR A 53 4.55 -1.37 -7.31
CA TYR A 53 4.88 0.00 -6.94
C TYR A 53 4.61 0.98 -8.07
N LEU A 54 5.09 0.68 -9.28
CA LEU A 54 4.89 1.54 -10.44
C LEU A 54 3.41 1.70 -10.78
N ALA A 55 2.65 0.61 -10.80
CA ALA A 55 1.21 0.66 -11.05
C ALA A 55 0.47 1.49 -9.99
N THR A 56 0.84 1.32 -8.72
CA THR A 56 0.27 2.12 -7.63
C THR A 56 0.64 3.60 -7.75
N TRP A 57 1.88 3.91 -8.10
CA TRP A 57 2.36 5.28 -8.28
C TRP A 57 1.71 6.03 -9.44
N LEU A 58 1.31 5.28 -10.47
CA LEU A 58 0.57 5.77 -11.64
C LEU A 58 -0.95 5.84 -11.41
N THR A 59 -1.46 5.30 -10.29
CA THR A 59 -2.88 5.40 -9.95
C THR A 59 -3.21 6.83 -9.53
N ASP A 60 -4.09 7.48 -10.28
CA ASP A 60 -4.60 8.80 -9.90
C ASP A 60 -5.62 8.67 -8.78
N VAL A 61 -5.34 9.34 -7.67
CA VAL A 61 -6.17 9.42 -6.47
C VAL A 61 -6.50 10.86 -6.09
N THR A 62 -6.32 11.79 -7.03
CA THR A 62 -6.63 13.22 -6.83
C THR A 62 -8.07 13.56 -7.19
N MET A 63 -8.67 12.78 -8.09
CA MET A 63 -10.03 12.98 -8.59
C MET A 63 -10.79 11.66 -8.61
N ALA A 64 -12.10 11.72 -8.33
CA ALA A 64 -13.02 10.62 -8.55
C ALA A 64 -14.38 11.17 -8.98
N ASP A 65 -14.91 10.66 -10.10
CA ASP A 65 -16.19 11.07 -10.66
C ASP A 65 -16.30 12.60 -10.89
N GLY A 66 -15.22 13.20 -11.42
CA GLY A 66 -15.15 14.64 -11.68
C GLY A 66 -15.03 15.52 -10.41
N GLN A 67 -14.98 14.93 -9.22
CA GLN A 67 -14.82 15.64 -7.95
C GLN A 67 -13.42 15.40 -7.35
N PRO A 68 -12.82 16.41 -6.70
CA PRO A 68 -11.56 16.23 -6.00
C PRO A 68 -11.71 15.27 -4.82
N ILE A 69 -10.68 14.46 -4.60
CA ILE A 69 -10.49 13.72 -3.35
C ILE A 69 -9.76 14.66 -2.39
N ASP A 70 -10.33 14.89 -1.21
CA ASP A 70 -9.77 15.82 -0.22
C ASP A 70 -8.64 15.17 0.59
N GLN A 71 -8.69 13.85 0.76
CA GLN A 71 -7.72 13.11 1.57
C GLN A 71 -7.58 11.65 1.13
N VAL A 72 -6.37 11.12 1.28
CA VAL A 72 -6.05 9.71 1.05
C VAL A 72 -5.58 9.06 2.35
N ILE A 73 -6.07 7.86 2.64
CA ILE A 73 -5.58 6.99 3.71
C ILE A 73 -5.10 5.68 3.11
N SER A 74 -3.79 5.40 3.12
CA SER A 74 -3.24 4.14 2.60
C SER A 74 -2.96 3.12 3.71
N LEU A 75 -3.19 1.84 3.44
CA LEU A 75 -3.22 0.82 4.48
C LEU A 75 -2.05 -0.17 4.52
N ARG A 76 -1.36 -0.40 3.40
CA ARG A 76 -0.37 -1.49 3.30
C ARG A 76 0.57 -1.36 2.12
N PHE A 77 1.61 -2.20 2.07
CA PHE A 77 2.38 -2.40 0.83
C PHE A 77 1.46 -2.89 -0.31
N PRO A 78 1.54 -2.32 -1.54
CA PRO A 78 2.25 -1.10 -1.96
C PRO A 78 1.37 0.17 -1.98
N SER A 79 0.15 0.14 -1.44
CA SER A 79 -0.86 1.23 -1.50
C SER A 79 -0.35 2.62 -1.11
N TYR A 80 0.63 2.74 -0.19
CA TYR A 80 1.22 4.03 0.18
C TYR A 80 2.11 4.65 -0.91
N ALA A 81 2.26 4.02 -2.07
CA ALA A 81 2.97 4.57 -3.21
C ALA A 81 2.13 5.52 -4.08
N VAL A 82 0.82 5.63 -3.82
CA VAL A 82 -0.02 6.66 -4.45
C VAL A 82 0.48 8.05 -4.10
N ARG A 83 0.04 9.06 -4.86
CA ARG A 83 0.46 10.44 -4.67
C ARG A 83 -0.74 11.33 -4.40
N HIS A 84 -0.74 11.98 -3.25
CA HIS A 84 -1.77 12.93 -2.88
C HIS A 84 -1.20 14.00 -1.91
N PRO A 85 -1.55 15.29 -2.04
CA PRO A 85 -1.04 16.34 -1.15
C PRO A 85 -1.43 16.14 0.32
N LYS A 86 -2.56 15.47 0.58
CA LYS A 86 -3.04 15.10 1.92
C LYS A 86 -3.12 13.58 2.02
N HIS A 87 -2.01 12.95 2.36
CA HIS A 87 -1.87 11.50 2.35
C HIS A 87 -1.45 10.99 3.73
N VAL A 88 -2.37 10.36 4.46
CA VAL A 88 -2.06 9.65 5.70
C VAL A 88 -1.80 8.18 5.38
N CYS A 89 -0.80 7.57 5.99
CA CYS A 89 -0.65 6.12 5.97
C CYS A 89 -0.98 5.57 7.35
N TRP A 90 -1.92 4.63 7.39
CA TRP A 90 -2.16 3.78 8.55
C TRP A 90 -1.64 2.38 8.21
N LEU A 91 -0.40 2.10 8.59
CA LEU A 91 0.36 0.98 8.05
C LEU A 91 0.02 -0.32 8.77
N ASN A 92 -0.85 -1.12 8.15
CA ASN A 92 -1.23 -2.43 8.67
C ASN A 92 -0.10 -3.46 8.47
N HIS A 93 0.47 -3.51 7.26
CA HIS A 93 1.55 -4.45 6.91
C HIS A 93 2.47 -3.90 5.82
N THR A 94 3.77 -4.13 6.00
CA THR A 94 4.79 -4.04 4.95
C THR A 94 4.84 -5.34 4.13
N MET A 95 5.74 -5.44 3.15
CA MET A 95 5.97 -6.69 2.43
C MET A 95 6.63 -7.72 3.35
N ARG A 96 5.82 -8.60 3.94
CA ARG A 96 6.22 -9.52 5.02
C ARG A 96 7.47 -10.34 4.69
N GLU A 97 7.63 -10.82 3.46
CA GLU A 97 8.79 -11.61 3.01
C GLU A 97 10.13 -10.90 3.21
N TYR A 98 10.16 -9.57 3.13
CA TYR A 98 11.36 -8.76 3.31
C TYR A 98 11.47 -8.08 4.68
N TYR A 99 10.45 -8.29 5.51
CA TYR A 99 10.40 -7.85 6.89
C TYR A 99 10.33 -9.09 7.79
N ASP A 100 9.17 -9.34 8.39
CA ASP A 100 8.98 -10.33 9.46
C ASP A 100 9.34 -11.77 9.04
N LEU A 101 9.15 -12.11 7.77
CA LEU A 101 9.37 -13.46 7.25
C LEU A 101 10.75 -13.65 6.64
N TRP A 102 11.62 -12.63 6.65
CA TRP A 102 12.90 -12.68 5.94
C TRP A 102 13.77 -13.88 6.33
N ASP A 103 13.87 -14.19 7.61
CA ASP A 103 14.74 -15.28 8.07
C ASP A 103 14.24 -16.65 7.65
N SER A 104 12.91 -16.85 7.63
CA SER A 104 12.30 -18.05 7.08
C SER A 104 12.45 -18.12 5.56
N PHE A 105 12.26 -17.00 4.87
CA PHE A 105 12.34 -16.92 3.42
C PHE A 105 13.76 -17.18 2.92
N ARG A 106 14.77 -16.53 3.52
CA ARG A 106 16.18 -16.67 3.11
C ARG A 106 16.70 -18.10 3.27
N ALA A 107 16.18 -18.85 4.25
CA ALA A 107 16.57 -20.24 4.49
C ALA A 107 16.14 -21.19 3.35
N THR A 108 15.14 -20.81 2.56
CA THR A 108 14.67 -21.59 1.40
C THR A 108 15.46 -21.32 0.11
N LEU A 109 16.36 -20.33 0.11
CA LEU A 109 17.01 -19.84 -1.11
C LEU A 109 18.35 -20.53 -1.38
N SER A 110 18.65 -20.75 -2.65
CA SER A 110 20.00 -21.11 -3.10
C SER A 110 20.97 -19.92 -2.89
N PRO A 111 22.30 -20.14 -2.86
CA PRO A 111 23.27 -19.05 -2.67
C PRO A 111 23.14 -17.90 -3.69
N ARG A 112 22.86 -18.23 -4.96
CA ARG A 112 22.59 -17.21 -6.01
C ARG A 112 21.26 -16.49 -5.77
N GLY A 113 20.22 -17.22 -5.36
CA GLY A 113 18.93 -16.64 -5.01
C GLY A 113 19.02 -15.69 -3.83
N LEU A 114 19.77 -16.08 -2.80
CA LEU A 114 20.01 -15.27 -1.60
C LEU A 114 20.61 -13.91 -1.95
N MET A 115 21.69 -13.89 -2.75
CA MET A 115 22.31 -12.63 -3.20
C MET A 115 21.34 -11.73 -3.94
N LYS A 116 20.55 -12.29 -4.86
CA LYS A 116 19.53 -11.57 -5.63
C LYS A 116 18.46 -10.97 -4.72
N GLU A 117 17.92 -11.76 -3.80
CA GLU A 117 16.82 -11.31 -2.94
C GLU A 117 17.32 -10.32 -1.86
N HIS A 118 18.60 -10.40 -1.43
CA HIS A 118 19.21 -9.36 -0.58
C HIS A 118 19.23 -7.99 -1.26
N VAL A 119 19.61 -7.93 -2.54
CA VAL A 119 19.62 -6.68 -3.31
C VAL A 119 18.20 -6.14 -3.44
N ARG A 120 17.22 -7.01 -3.76
CA ARG A 120 15.81 -6.63 -3.88
C ARG A 120 15.22 -6.13 -2.56
N ARG A 121 15.51 -6.81 -1.45
CA ARG A 121 15.11 -6.41 -0.11
C ARG A 121 15.61 -5.02 0.23
N ARG A 122 16.90 -4.76 0.00
CA ARG A 122 17.49 -3.43 0.24
C ARG A 122 16.84 -2.36 -0.64
N GLY A 123 16.60 -2.66 -1.92
CA GLY A 123 15.88 -1.75 -2.83
C GLY A 123 14.48 -1.41 -2.34
N MET A 124 13.73 -2.39 -1.81
CA MET A 124 12.42 -2.13 -1.23
C MET A 124 12.49 -1.32 0.04
N HIS A 125 13.37 -1.65 0.98
CA HIS A 125 13.51 -0.85 2.20
C HIS A 125 13.83 0.62 1.90
N VAL A 126 14.61 0.90 0.86
CA VAL A 126 14.87 2.26 0.39
C VAL A 126 13.60 2.90 -0.20
N ALA A 127 12.86 2.19 -1.04
CA ALA A 127 11.60 2.66 -1.60
C ALA A 127 10.55 2.93 -0.52
N ASP A 128 10.32 1.97 0.39
CA ASP A 128 9.40 2.08 1.53
C ASP A 128 9.78 3.29 2.39
N ARG A 129 11.06 3.45 2.76
CA ARG A 129 11.53 4.61 3.53
C ARG A 129 11.29 5.94 2.81
N TYR A 130 11.51 5.98 1.50
CA TYR A 130 11.26 7.18 0.71
C TYR A 130 9.76 7.53 0.69
N LEU A 131 8.91 6.54 0.39
CA LEU A 131 7.47 6.75 0.27
C LEU A 131 6.84 7.10 1.63
N LEU A 132 7.16 6.36 2.67
CA LEU A 132 6.65 6.60 4.02
C LEU A 132 7.27 7.82 4.71
N GLY A 133 8.40 8.32 4.20
CA GLY A 133 9.04 9.55 4.73
C GLY A 133 8.66 10.81 3.97
N ARG A 134 8.26 10.70 2.69
CA ARG A 134 8.11 11.87 1.80
C ARG A 134 6.77 11.96 1.08
N ASN A 135 6.11 10.84 0.78
CA ASN A 135 4.80 10.86 0.13
C ASN A 135 3.65 11.02 1.14
N VAL A 136 3.86 10.61 2.40
CA VAL A 136 2.82 10.64 3.43
C VAL A 136 3.05 11.84 4.36
N SER A 137 1.97 12.53 4.71
CA SER A 137 1.98 13.65 5.66
C SER A 137 1.99 13.16 7.12
N LYS A 138 1.44 11.96 7.37
CA LYS A 138 1.46 11.32 8.69
C LYS A 138 1.46 9.81 8.54
N LEU A 139 2.26 9.15 9.38
CA LEU A 139 2.35 7.70 9.49
C LEU A 139 1.80 7.26 10.85
N PHE A 140 0.92 6.26 10.84
CA PHE A 140 0.37 5.57 12.00
C PHE A 140 0.64 4.07 11.91
#